data_AF-A0A3M3FT65-F1
#
_entry.id   AF-A0A3M3FT65-F1
#
_cell.length_a   1.000
_cell.length_b   1.000
_cell.length_c   1.000
_cell.angle_alpha   90.00
_cell.angle_beta   90.00
_cell.angle_gamma   90.00
#
_symmetry.space_group_name_H-M   'P 1'
#
loop_
_entity.id
_entity.type
_entity.pdbx_description
1 polymer ?
#
loop_
_entity_poly.entity_id
_entity_poly.type
_entity_poly.pdbx_seq_one_letter_code
_entity_poly.pdbx_strand_id
1 'polypeptide(L)'
;MNHLYGEKSKKRKIILHQYIRKTPKIIRIPYSLERIPRALISVLHSSTQQARRSHIGPSQRLQLPPPKQPSDTGAADNILNGRNAATLGVTLFLWQDAENTTHAQKMLERLFRLFDDNPQVPQALIVSEDGDVTRNGLRVAGTPGLQNAQVVPTVFESMTGLLVTRSDRVDRYIRQYATNESEDNQNKNSDLGKLWSFYWERDKNLYEAGAGTYNPKVPDAPSTMSTAYWQSQLPTLWKTISNRGPGNFEPSPWLPIRWGQHQVKEFDAAPVLGYLHRPIKALMQDENGKRLKPALQAKALQAAWVQALDTLPEGQKPVRVFYDSTNNPKAEIALNNALHDLNKDGHGLELGNVEEGYDIGRRLGNTGVSGALVEINLATIASYKDGGVSAVVYAGTDGSLTVQMVRPPDEARKAKNTQNRGADPFTFGSPTGGAPAE
;
A
#
# COMPACT_ATOMS: atom_id res chain seq x y z
N MET A 1 -64.80 -3.14 20.74
CA MET A 1 -63.42 -3.12 21.29
C MET A 1 -62.77 -1.84 20.78
N ASN A 2 -63.06 -0.70 21.41
CA ASN A 2 -62.27 -0.05 22.47
C ASN A 2 -60.86 0.33 21.98
N HIS A 3 -60.34 1.55 22.07
CA HIS A 3 -60.86 2.89 22.40
C HIS A 3 -59.65 3.86 22.30
N LEU A 4 -59.90 5.12 21.88
CA LEU A 4 -59.19 6.37 22.28
C LEU A 4 -57.73 6.63 21.83
N TYR A 5 -57.49 7.67 21.01
CA TYR A 5 -57.09 9.06 21.39
C TYR A 5 -55.73 9.12 22.12
N GLY A 6 -54.76 9.99 21.85
CA GLY A 6 -54.64 11.20 21.03
C GLY A 6 -53.41 12.00 21.50
N GLU A 7 -53.10 13.10 20.79
CA GLU A 7 -52.33 14.28 21.25
C GLU A 7 -50.80 14.14 21.51
N LYS A 8 -49.92 15.13 21.30
CA LYS A 8 -49.99 16.51 20.79
C LYS A 8 -48.54 16.99 20.50
N SER A 9 -48.44 17.86 19.51
CA SER A 9 -47.34 18.80 19.24
C SER A 9 -46.85 19.59 20.47
N LYS A 10 -45.55 19.88 20.55
CA LYS A 10 -45.05 21.19 21.02
C LYS A 10 -43.60 21.49 20.59
N LYS A 11 -43.45 22.59 19.85
CA LYS A 11 -42.20 23.33 19.60
C LYS A 11 -41.51 23.70 20.92
N ARG A 12 -40.18 23.56 20.99
CA ARG A 12 -39.29 24.44 21.77
C ARG A 12 -37.96 24.65 21.05
N LYS A 13 -37.71 25.90 20.67
CA LYS A 13 -36.36 26.47 20.45
C LYS A 13 -35.72 26.60 21.84
N ILE A 14 -34.55 26.00 22.05
CA ILE A 14 -33.60 26.39 23.10
C ILE A 14 -32.20 26.32 22.48
N ILE A 15 -31.52 27.46 22.51
CA ILE A 15 -30.08 27.62 22.28
C ILE A 15 -29.43 27.43 23.67
N LEU A 16 -28.46 26.52 23.84
CA LEU A 16 -27.18 26.74 24.55
C LEU A 16 -26.28 25.48 24.53
N HIS A 17 -25.04 25.69 24.05
CA HIS A 17 -23.74 25.15 24.45
C HIS A 17 -23.54 23.70 24.99
N GLN A 18 -22.49 23.09 24.41
CA GLN A 18 -21.52 22.17 25.01
C GLN A 18 -22.03 20.88 25.64
N TYR A 19 -21.72 19.73 25.01
CA TYR A 19 -21.07 18.63 25.72
C TYR A 19 -20.29 17.74 24.74
N ILE A 20 -18.97 17.86 24.81
CA ILE A 20 -18.00 16.89 24.28
C ILE A 20 -18.08 15.65 25.17
N ARG A 21 -18.59 14.53 24.63
CA ARG A 21 -18.24 13.16 25.07
C ARG A 21 -18.38 12.21 23.88
N LYS A 22 -17.28 11.97 23.15
CA LYS A 22 -17.17 10.78 22.29
C LYS A 22 -16.83 9.60 23.20
N THR A 23 -17.84 8.81 23.56
CA THR A 23 -17.67 7.47 24.12
C THR A 23 -17.06 6.56 23.04
N PRO A 24 -15.93 5.89 23.28
CA PRO A 24 -15.43 4.87 22.35
C PRO A 24 -16.41 3.70 22.36
N LYS A 25 -16.95 3.33 21.18
CA LYS A 25 -17.78 2.14 21.02
C LYS A 25 -16.90 0.91 21.29
N ILE A 26 -17.19 0.23 22.39
CA ILE A 26 -16.60 -1.05 22.76
C ILE A 26 -17.01 -2.08 21.70
N ILE A 27 -16.03 -2.59 20.95
CA ILE A 27 -16.26 -3.65 19.96
C ILE A 27 -16.26 -4.99 20.70
N ARG A 28 -17.36 -5.72 20.60
CA ARG A 28 -17.45 -7.12 21.01
C ARG A 28 -16.70 -7.95 19.97
N ILE A 29 -15.68 -8.71 20.38
CA ILE A 29 -14.99 -9.69 19.53
C ILE A 29 -15.66 -11.05 19.78
N PRO A 30 -16.67 -11.47 19.01
CA PRO A 30 -17.13 -12.85 19.05
C PRO A 30 -16.09 -13.74 18.37
N TYR A 31 -15.60 -14.75 19.10
CA TYR A 31 -14.89 -15.89 18.53
C TYR A 31 -15.82 -16.61 17.54
N SER A 32 -15.68 -16.30 16.25
CA SER A 32 -15.98 -17.23 15.18
C SER A 32 -14.82 -17.17 14.19
N LEU A 33 -14.03 -18.24 14.16
CA LEU A 33 -12.96 -18.47 13.19
C LEU A 33 -13.45 -18.41 11.72
N GLU A 34 -14.76 -18.32 11.49
CA GLU A 34 -15.42 -18.22 10.17
C GLU A 34 -15.64 -16.78 9.66
N ARG A 35 -15.27 -15.73 10.42
CA ARG A 35 -15.44 -14.32 9.98
C ARG A 35 -14.16 -13.64 9.47
N ILE A 36 -13.02 -14.31 9.61
CA ILE A 36 -11.72 -13.90 9.06
C ILE A 36 -11.76 -13.65 7.54
N PRO A 37 -12.58 -14.34 6.72
CA PRO A 37 -12.62 -14.06 5.29
C PRO A 37 -13.18 -12.68 4.95
N ARG A 38 -14.16 -12.13 5.68
CA ARG A 38 -14.96 -10.99 5.15
C ARG A 38 -14.23 -9.64 5.12
N ALA A 39 -13.34 -9.37 6.07
CA ALA A 39 -12.55 -8.12 6.06
C ALA A 39 -11.43 -8.18 5.01
N LEU A 40 -10.76 -9.33 4.91
CA LEU A 40 -9.79 -9.65 3.86
C LEU A 40 -10.46 -9.55 2.47
N ILE A 41 -11.67 -10.11 2.32
CA ILE A 41 -12.47 -10.10 1.09
C ILE A 41 -12.82 -8.67 0.62
N SER A 42 -13.10 -7.73 1.52
CA SER A 42 -13.57 -6.38 1.17
C SER A 42 -12.46 -5.43 0.71
N VAL A 43 -11.30 -5.46 1.39
CA VAL A 43 -10.12 -4.63 1.05
C VAL A 43 -9.34 -5.22 -0.12
N LEU A 44 -9.28 -6.55 -0.20
CA LEU A 44 -8.89 -7.19 -1.44
C LEU A 44 -9.91 -6.81 -2.52
N HIS A 45 -11.23 -6.99 -2.41
CA HIS A 45 -12.19 -6.56 -3.46
C HIS A 45 -11.98 -5.13 -4.01
N SER A 46 -11.70 -4.15 -3.16
CA SER A 46 -11.49 -2.74 -3.55
C SER A 46 -10.11 -2.46 -4.18
N SER A 47 -9.01 -3.01 -3.64
CA SER A 47 -7.70 -2.97 -4.30
C SER A 47 -7.62 -3.89 -5.54
N THR A 48 -8.54 -4.86 -5.63
CA THR A 48 -8.48 -5.94 -6.61
C THR A 48 -9.31 -5.73 -7.85
N GLN A 49 -10.28 -4.81 -7.93
CA GLN A 49 -10.78 -4.45 -9.27
C GLN A 49 -9.73 -3.68 -10.09
N GLN A 50 -8.77 -3.02 -9.43
CA GLN A 50 -7.61 -2.41 -10.06
C GLN A 50 -6.57 -3.45 -10.53
N ALA A 51 -6.51 -4.63 -9.90
CA ALA A 51 -5.59 -5.74 -10.22
C ALA A 51 -6.22 -6.91 -11.02
N ARG A 52 -7.54 -7.13 -10.92
CA ARG A 52 -8.31 -8.24 -11.53
C ARG A 52 -8.30 -8.23 -13.06
N ARG A 53 -8.02 -7.06 -13.63
CA ARG A 53 -8.06 -6.78 -15.07
C ARG A 53 -6.90 -5.87 -15.43
N SER A 54 -5.71 -6.13 -14.89
CA SER A 54 -4.54 -5.33 -15.28
C SER A 54 -3.30 -6.13 -15.57
N HIS A 55 -3.19 -7.39 -15.15
CA HIS A 55 -1.89 -8.05 -15.17
C HIS A 55 -1.98 -9.57 -15.37
N ILE A 56 -1.78 -9.99 -16.63
CA ILE A 56 -1.35 -11.35 -17.01
C ILE A 56 0.18 -11.37 -17.24
N GLY A 57 0.93 -10.71 -16.35
CA GLY A 57 2.39 -10.65 -16.39
C GLY A 57 2.98 -10.51 -14.98
N PRO A 58 4.23 -10.96 -14.74
CA PRO A 58 4.83 -11.00 -13.41
C PRO A 58 4.89 -9.59 -12.79
N SER A 59 4.17 -9.40 -11.70
CA SER A 59 4.13 -8.15 -10.94
C SER A 59 4.93 -8.29 -9.65
N GLN A 60 5.87 -7.37 -9.43
CA GLN A 60 6.77 -7.39 -8.28
C GLN A 60 6.03 -6.94 -7.03
N ARG A 61 5.89 -7.85 -6.06
CA ARG A 61 5.32 -7.53 -4.75
C ARG A 61 6.44 -7.41 -3.71
N LEU A 62 6.50 -6.24 -3.10
CA LEU A 62 7.21 -5.98 -1.85
C LEU A 62 6.20 -6.16 -0.71
N GLN A 63 6.59 -6.78 0.39
CA GLN A 63 5.68 -6.93 1.51
C GLN A 63 6.29 -6.42 2.82
N LEU A 64 5.45 -5.73 3.58
CA LEU A 64 5.67 -5.32 4.95
C LEU A 64 4.77 -6.14 5.87
N PRO A 65 5.10 -7.41 6.15
CA PRO A 65 4.38 -8.15 7.18
C PRO A 65 4.65 -7.55 8.57
N PRO A 66 3.84 -7.88 9.59
CA PRO A 66 4.13 -7.53 10.98
C PRO A 66 5.49 -8.08 11.41
N PRO A 67 6.03 -7.61 12.55
CA PRO A 67 7.20 -8.25 13.14
C PRO A 67 6.99 -9.76 13.35
N LYS A 68 7.74 -10.58 12.61
CA LYS A 68 7.61 -12.03 12.47
C LYS A 68 8.52 -12.82 13.40
N GLN A 69 8.29 -14.13 13.44
CA GLN A 69 9.27 -15.10 13.89
C GLN A 69 10.37 -15.38 12.85
N PRO A 70 11.52 -15.93 13.29
CA PRO A 70 12.66 -16.25 12.42
C PRO A 70 12.40 -17.33 11.36
N SER A 71 11.37 -18.17 11.53
CA SER A 71 11.17 -19.38 10.71
C SER A 71 9.76 -19.50 10.14
N ASP A 72 9.10 -18.39 9.81
CA ASP A 72 7.77 -18.40 9.19
C ASP A 72 7.86 -18.39 7.65
N THR A 73 6.88 -18.90 6.91
CA THR A 73 6.82 -18.96 5.43
C THR A 73 6.71 -17.58 4.76
N GLY A 74 6.82 -16.53 5.57
CA GLY A 74 7.26 -15.22 5.12
C GLY A 74 6.18 -14.46 4.37
N ALA A 75 6.62 -13.56 3.50
CA ALA A 75 5.74 -12.79 2.62
C ALA A 75 5.09 -13.64 1.52
N ALA A 76 5.73 -14.74 1.15
CA ALA A 76 5.23 -15.63 0.11
C ALA A 76 3.83 -16.20 0.45
N ASP A 77 3.63 -16.59 1.71
CA ASP A 77 2.34 -17.13 2.15
C ASP A 77 1.25 -16.08 2.28
N ASN A 78 1.58 -14.90 2.78
CA ASN A 78 0.63 -13.79 2.81
C ASN A 78 0.22 -13.36 1.38
N ILE A 79 1.13 -13.44 0.40
CA ILE A 79 0.79 -13.19 -1.02
C ILE A 79 -0.14 -14.27 -1.54
N LEU A 80 0.10 -15.55 -1.24
CA LEU A 80 -0.79 -16.66 -1.62
C LEU A 80 -2.20 -16.46 -1.03
N ASN A 81 -2.27 -16.26 0.28
CA ASN A 81 -3.54 -16.10 1.01
C ASN A 81 -4.31 -14.89 0.49
N GLY A 82 -3.61 -13.76 0.30
CA GLY A 82 -4.17 -12.57 -0.32
C GLY A 82 -4.65 -12.82 -1.75
N ARG A 83 -3.86 -13.50 -2.59
CA ARG A 83 -4.23 -13.86 -3.97
C ARG A 83 -5.53 -14.68 -4.01
N ASN A 84 -5.64 -15.69 -3.15
CA ASN A 84 -6.79 -16.60 -3.11
C ASN A 84 -8.05 -15.87 -2.62
N ALA A 85 -7.96 -15.14 -1.50
CA ALA A 85 -9.08 -14.37 -0.96
C ALA A 85 -9.55 -13.26 -1.91
N ALA A 86 -8.63 -12.73 -2.72
CA ALA A 86 -8.89 -11.72 -3.73
C ALA A 86 -9.47 -12.26 -5.04
N THR A 87 -9.49 -13.58 -5.24
CA THR A 87 -9.76 -14.24 -6.51
C THR A 87 -8.82 -13.79 -7.65
N LEU A 88 -7.57 -13.45 -7.32
CA LEU A 88 -6.53 -13.03 -8.28
C LEU A 88 -5.82 -14.23 -8.92
N GLY A 89 -6.57 -15.29 -9.22
CA GLY A 89 -6.02 -16.53 -9.76
C GLY A 89 -5.26 -16.32 -11.07
N VAL A 90 -5.59 -15.27 -11.84
CA VAL A 90 -4.98 -14.94 -13.14
C VAL A 90 -3.76 -14.01 -13.06
N THR A 91 -3.41 -13.51 -11.88
CA THR A 91 -2.26 -12.60 -11.73
C THR A 91 -1.02 -13.34 -11.28
N LEU A 92 0.09 -13.13 -11.99
CA LEU A 92 1.38 -13.73 -11.69
C LEU A 92 2.14 -12.84 -10.70
N PHE A 93 2.24 -13.24 -9.44
CA PHE A 93 2.93 -12.46 -8.40
C PHE A 93 4.32 -13.02 -8.11
N LEU A 94 5.28 -12.13 -7.98
CA LEU A 94 6.61 -12.49 -7.50
C LEU A 94 6.88 -11.80 -6.17
N TRP A 95 7.46 -12.55 -5.24
CA TRP A 95 7.96 -11.99 -4.00
C TRP A 95 9.34 -11.37 -4.23
N GLN A 96 9.43 -10.06 -4.14
CA GLN A 96 10.68 -9.31 -4.33
C GLN A 96 11.49 -9.17 -3.04
N ASP A 97 10.83 -8.78 -1.95
CA ASP A 97 11.49 -8.53 -0.67
C ASP A 97 10.46 -8.54 0.46
N ALA A 98 10.92 -8.83 1.68
CA ALA A 98 10.14 -8.76 2.90
C ALA A 98 11.00 -8.26 4.05
N GLU A 99 10.41 -7.48 4.95
CA GLU A 99 11.10 -7.04 6.14
C GLU A 99 10.28 -7.34 7.40
N ASN A 100 10.97 -7.87 8.40
CA ASN A 100 10.46 -8.05 9.75
C ASN A 100 10.81 -6.79 10.56
N THR A 101 9.96 -5.78 10.50
CA THR A 101 10.21 -4.45 11.05
C THR A 101 8.95 -3.84 11.66
N THR A 102 9.14 -2.81 12.48
CA THR A 102 8.06 -1.98 13.02
C THR A 102 7.80 -0.72 12.20
N HIS A 103 8.64 -0.42 11.20
CA HIS A 103 8.52 0.80 10.38
C HIS A 103 8.70 0.50 8.89
N ALA A 104 7.85 1.10 8.06
CA ALA A 104 7.84 0.93 6.61
C ALA A 104 8.94 1.71 5.85
N GLN A 105 9.64 2.64 6.50
CA GLN A 105 10.57 3.58 5.85
C GLN A 105 11.55 2.90 4.90
N LYS A 106 12.24 1.85 5.37
CA LYS A 106 13.26 1.15 4.56
C LYS A 106 12.65 0.40 3.37
N MET A 107 11.44 -0.15 3.49
CA MET A 107 10.76 -0.77 2.36
C MET A 107 10.33 0.27 1.32
N LEU A 108 9.86 1.44 1.76
CA LEU A 108 9.58 2.57 0.86
C LEU A 108 10.87 3.02 0.15
N GLU A 109 12.00 3.13 0.83
CA GLU A 109 13.29 3.42 0.19
C GLU A 109 13.69 2.33 -0.83
N ARG A 110 13.49 1.05 -0.49
CA ARG A 110 13.77 -0.10 -1.37
C ARG A 110 12.90 -0.09 -2.62
N LEU A 111 11.64 0.35 -2.53
CA LEU A 111 10.76 0.53 -3.71
C LEU A 111 11.36 1.51 -4.72
N PHE A 112 11.86 2.67 -4.26
CA PHE A 112 12.47 3.64 -5.17
C PHE A 112 13.79 3.13 -5.75
N ARG A 113 14.63 2.50 -4.93
CA ARG A 113 15.87 1.85 -5.41
C ARG A 113 15.60 0.78 -6.45
N LEU A 114 14.55 -0.04 -6.28
CA LEU A 114 14.14 -1.04 -7.27
C LEU A 114 13.94 -0.40 -8.65
N PHE A 115 13.23 0.73 -8.74
CA PHE A 115 13.00 1.44 -10.00
C PHE A 115 14.24 2.13 -10.57
N ASP A 116 15.16 2.56 -9.71
CA ASP A 116 16.41 3.19 -10.12
C ASP A 116 17.38 2.14 -10.70
N ASP A 117 17.54 1.03 -9.99
CA ASP A 117 18.44 -0.06 -10.38
C ASP A 117 17.89 -0.87 -11.58
N ASN A 118 16.57 -0.85 -11.80
CA ASN A 118 15.91 -1.65 -12.83
C ASN A 118 15.03 -0.78 -13.74
N PRO A 119 15.59 -0.17 -14.80
CA PRO A 119 14.87 0.79 -15.64
C PRO A 119 13.69 0.19 -16.42
N GLN A 120 13.61 -1.13 -16.55
CA GLN A 120 12.52 -1.82 -17.25
C GLN A 120 11.35 -2.22 -16.35
N VAL A 121 11.44 -2.05 -15.02
CA VAL A 121 10.33 -2.38 -14.11
C VAL A 121 9.21 -1.35 -14.27
N PRO A 122 8.02 -1.72 -14.77
CA PRO A 122 6.94 -0.78 -15.01
C PRO A 122 6.10 -0.53 -13.75
N GLN A 123 6.12 -1.45 -12.80
CA GLN A 123 5.34 -1.34 -11.57
C GLN A 123 5.86 -2.22 -10.44
N ALA A 124 5.52 -1.83 -9.21
CA ALA A 124 5.72 -2.63 -8.01
C ALA A 124 4.61 -2.34 -7.00
N LEU A 125 4.25 -3.34 -6.20
CA LEU A 125 3.20 -3.26 -5.20
C LEU A 125 3.79 -3.48 -3.81
N ILE A 126 3.58 -2.54 -2.89
CA ILE A 126 3.81 -2.78 -1.46
C ILE A 126 2.49 -3.21 -0.82
N VAL A 127 2.49 -4.29 -0.05
CA VAL A 127 1.35 -4.66 0.81
C VAL A 127 1.79 -4.73 2.26
N SER A 128 0.95 -4.23 3.17
CA SER A 128 1.15 -4.39 4.60
C SER A 128 -0.16 -4.79 5.28
N GLU A 129 -0.04 -5.63 6.30
CA GLU A 129 -1.12 -6.04 7.18
C GLU A 129 -0.53 -6.10 8.58
N ASP A 130 -1.16 -5.45 9.56
CA ASP A 130 -0.69 -5.42 10.94
C ASP A 130 -1.82 -5.14 11.93
N GLY A 131 -1.68 -5.67 13.13
CA GLY A 131 -2.67 -5.56 14.20
C GLY A 131 -2.46 -6.65 15.26
N ASP A 132 -3.03 -6.46 16.45
CA ASP A 132 -2.88 -7.43 17.55
C ASP A 132 -3.41 -8.82 17.17
N VAL A 133 -4.54 -8.92 16.48
CA VAL A 133 -5.14 -10.20 16.04
C VAL A 133 -4.27 -10.85 14.98
N THR A 134 -3.81 -10.06 13.99
CA THR A 134 -2.88 -10.53 12.96
C THR A 134 -1.58 -11.05 13.58
N ARG A 135 -0.97 -10.28 14.50
CA ARG A 135 0.24 -10.67 15.24
C ARG A 135 0.04 -11.91 16.09
N ASN A 136 -1.14 -12.06 16.69
CA ASN A 136 -1.48 -13.26 17.47
C ASN A 136 -1.58 -14.52 16.61
N GLY A 137 -1.97 -14.39 15.34
CA GLY A 137 -1.92 -15.48 14.37
C GLY A 137 -0.48 -15.90 14.02
N LEU A 138 0.46 -14.94 14.03
CA LEU A 138 1.87 -15.13 13.68
C LEU A 138 2.80 -15.40 14.88
N ARG A 139 2.23 -15.55 16.08
CA ARG A 139 2.98 -15.72 17.34
C ARG A 139 3.75 -17.05 17.39
N VAL A 140 4.73 -17.12 18.29
CA VAL A 140 5.48 -18.35 18.57
C VAL A 140 4.54 -19.45 19.06
N ALA A 141 4.63 -20.62 18.44
CA ALA A 141 3.87 -21.78 18.89
C ALA A 141 4.21 -22.07 20.36
N GLY A 142 3.18 -22.16 21.20
CA GLY A 142 3.34 -22.38 22.65
C GLY A 142 3.50 -21.10 23.49
N THR A 143 3.61 -19.90 22.91
CA THR A 143 3.51 -18.66 23.71
C THR A 143 2.06 -18.34 24.06
N PRO A 144 1.81 -17.57 25.13
CA PRO A 144 0.47 -17.06 25.41
C PRO A 144 -0.08 -16.31 24.20
N GLY A 145 -1.32 -16.61 23.83
CA GLY A 145 -2.07 -15.84 22.83
C GLY A 145 -2.79 -14.65 23.46
N LEU A 146 -3.41 -13.84 22.61
CA LEU A 146 -4.37 -12.82 23.03
C LEU A 146 -5.45 -13.44 23.91
N GLN A 147 -5.73 -12.75 25.02
CA GLN A 147 -6.79 -13.13 25.94
C GLN A 147 -8.15 -12.76 25.34
N ASN A 148 -9.15 -13.61 25.58
CA ASN A 148 -10.53 -13.30 25.20
C ASN A 148 -11.11 -12.26 26.17
N ALA A 149 -10.86 -10.98 25.89
CA ALA A 149 -11.26 -9.86 26.73
C ALA A 149 -11.71 -8.64 25.89
N GLN A 150 -12.48 -7.75 26.50
CA GLN A 150 -12.81 -6.45 25.92
C GLN A 150 -11.70 -5.45 26.24
N VAL A 151 -10.79 -5.23 25.30
CA VAL A 151 -9.65 -4.33 25.45
C VAL A 151 -9.51 -3.45 24.22
N VAL A 152 -8.90 -2.28 24.38
CA VAL A 152 -8.44 -1.47 23.24
C VAL A 152 -7.18 -2.13 22.69
N PRO A 153 -7.10 -2.43 21.38
CA PRO A 153 -5.89 -2.99 20.79
C PRO A 153 -4.68 -2.07 21.01
N THR A 154 -3.53 -2.67 21.27
CA THR A 154 -2.24 -1.97 21.30
C THR A 154 -1.82 -1.59 19.88
N VAL A 155 -2.12 -2.45 18.92
CA VAL A 155 -2.01 -2.20 17.48
C VAL A 155 -3.36 -2.50 16.84
N PHE A 156 -3.93 -1.47 16.22
CA PHE A 156 -5.19 -1.58 15.48
C PHE A 156 -4.96 -2.37 14.19
N GLU A 157 -5.94 -3.22 13.86
CA GLU A 157 -5.94 -3.94 12.58
C GLU A 157 -5.94 -2.95 11.41
N SER A 158 -4.96 -3.12 10.55
CA SER A 158 -4.71 -2.28 9.40
C SER A 158 -4.25 -3.15 8.23
N MET A 159 -4.72 -2.83 7.04
CA MET A 159 -4.27 -3.44 5.81
C MET A 159 -4.13 -2.34 4.76
N THR A 160 -2.98 -2.30 4.11
CA THR A 160 -2.66 -1.28 3.11
C THR A 160 -2.02 -1.91 1.88
N GLY A 161 -2.30 -1.32 0.72
CA GLY A 161 -1.66 -1.65 -0.54
C GLY A 161 -1.28 -0.37 -1.27
N LEU A 162 -0.08 -0.35 -1.86
CA LEU A 162 0.43 0.77 -2.64
C LEU A 162 1.01 0.22 -3.95
N LEU A 163 0.23 0.31 -5.03
CA LEU A 163 0.70 0.00 -6.38
C LEU A 163 1.33 1.26 -6.99
N VAL A 164 2.64 1.24 -7.19
CA VAL A 164 3.37 2.33 -7.85
C VAL A 164 3.73 1.91 -9.27
N THR A 165 3.38 2.75 -10.24
CA THR A 165 3.61 2.50 -11.65
C THR A 165 4.48 3.59 -12.26
N ARG A 166 5.16 3.25 -13.35
CA ARG A 166 6.03 4.15 -14.12
C ARG A 166 5.61 4.13 -15.58
N SER A 167 4.67 5.01 -15.93
CA SER A 167 4.13 5.12 -17.29
C SER A 167 5.20 5.36 -18.34
N ASP A 168 6.28 6.09 -18.00
CA ASP A 168 7.42 6.31 -18.90
C ASP A 168 8.12 5.00 -19.32
N ARG A 169 8.12 3.97 -18.44
CA ARG A 169 8.66 2.65 -18.78
C ARG A 169 7.72 1.86 -19.67
N VAL A 170 6.41 1.99 -19.45
CA VAL A 170 5.41 1.37 -20.33
C VAL A 170 5.50 1.94 -21.74
N ASP A 171 5.57 3.27 -21.86
CA ASP A 171 5.67 3.94 -23.16
C ASP A 171 6.97 3.60 -23.89
N ARG A 172 8.09 3.53 -23.15
CA ARG A 172 9.41 3.26 -23.73
C ARG A 172 9.63 1.78 -24.08
N TYR A 173 9.27 0.86 -23.20
CA TYR A 173 9.70 -0.54 -23.29
C TYR A 173 8.58 -1.54 -23.62
N ILE A 174 7.31 -1.13 -23.53
CA ILE A 174 6.18 -2.06 -23.65
C ILE A 174 5.31 -1.69 -24.86
N ARG A 175 4.82 -0.46 -24.93
CA ARG A 175 3.73 -0.05 -25.83
C ARG A 175 4.02 -0.30 -27.31
N GLN A 176 5.24 0.01 -27.76
CA GLN A 176 5.64 -0.17 -29.16
C GLN A 176 5.75 -1.65 -29.58
N TYR A 177 5.89 -2.56 -28.62
CA TYR A 177 6.08 -3.99 -28.85
C TYR A 177 4.81 -4.81 -28.61
N ALA A 178 3.70 -4.16 -28.24
CA ALA A 178 2.51 -4.84 -27.80
C ALA A 178 1.76 -5.56 -28.95
N THR A 179 1.37 -6.81 -28.72
CA THR A 179 0.80 -7.70 -29.74
C THR A 179 -0.74 -7.64 -29.77
N ASN A 180 -1.34 -7.97 -30.91
CA ASN A 180 -2.79 -8.10 -31.04
C ASN A 180 -3.30 -9.51 -30.66
N GLU A 181 -2.55 -10.25 -29.85
CA GLU A 181 -2.97 -11.58 -29.39
C GLU A 181 -4.20 -11.48 -28.49
N SER A 182 -5.09 -12.47 -28.60
CA SER A 182 -6.26 -12.60 -27.74
C SER A 182 -5.85 -12.82 -26.29
N GLU A 183 -6.66 -12.32 -25.36
CA GLU A 183 -6.52 -12.59 -23.92
C GLU A 183 -6.94 -14.04 -23.62
N ASP A 184 -6.06 -14.98 -23.94
CA ASP A 184 -6.25 -16.41 -23.68
C ASP A 184 -4.96 -17.01 -23.13
N ASN A 185 -4.92 -17.15 -21.79
CA ASN A 185 -3.80 -17.77 -21.08
C ASN A 185 -3.82 -19.31 -21.15
N GLN A 186 -4.87 -19.93 -21.71
CA GLN A 186 -4.95 -21.37 -21.94
C GLN A 186 -4.40 -21.77 -23.31
N ASN A 187 -4.28 -20.83 -24.24
CA ASN A 187 -3.70 -21.08 -25.55
C ASN A 187 -2.18 -21.33 -25.47
N LYS A 188 -1.77 -22.60 -25.42
CA LYS A 188 -0.35 -23.01 -25.34
C LYS A 188 0.50 -22.63 -26.56
N ASN A 189 -0.10 -22.17 -27.65
CA ASN A 189 0.60 -21.72 -28.84
C ASN A 189 0.99 -20.23 -28.79
N SER A 190 0.33 -19.43 -27.93
CA SER A 190 0.67 -18.03 -27.70
C SER A 190 1.80 -17.90 -26.67
N ASP A 191 2.57 -16.81 -26.74
CA ASP A 191 3.63 -16.59 -25.76
C ASP A 191 3.04 -16.27 -24.37
N LEU A 192 1.82 -15.72 -24.31
CA LEU A 192 1.05 -15.55 -23.08
C LEU A 192 0.70 -16.89 -22.41
N GLY A 193 0.17 -17.85 -23.16
CA GLY A 193 -0.20 -19.16 -22.62
C GLY A 193 1.02 -20.01 -22.24
N LYS A 194 2.15 -19.84 -22.95
CA LYS A 194 3.44 -20.42 -22.56
C LYS A 194 3.95 -19.83 -21.24
N LEU A 195 3.95 -18.49 -21.09
CA LEU A 195 4.31 -17.83 -19.84
C LEU A 195 3.45 -18.33 -18.68
N TRP A 196 2.13 -18.35 -18.88
CA TRP A 196 1.17 -18.80 -17.88
C TRP A 196 1.44 -20.23 -17.42
N SER A 197 1.53 -21.17 -18.37
CA SER A 197 1.78 -22.58 -18.09
C SER A 197 3.13 -22.77 -17.40
N PHE A 198 4.17 -22.07 -17.87
CA PHE A 198 5.51 -22.13 -17.31
C PHE A 198 5.57 -21.59 -15.88
N TYR A 199 4.92 -20.46 -15.60
CA TYR A 199 4.85 -19.90 -14.26
C TYR A 199 4.27 -20.90 -13.26
N TRP A 200 3.11 -21.49 -13.58
CA TRP A 200 2.44 -22.41 -12.66
C TRP A 200 3.15 -23.76 -12.54
N GLU A 201 3.84 -24.22 -13.59
CA GLU A 201 4.73 -25.38 -13.48
C GLU A 201 5.87 -25.12 -12.50
N ARG A 202 6.50 -23.94 -12.55
CA ARG A 202 7.59 -23.58 -11.62
C ARG A 202 7.10 -23.36 -10.19
N ASP A 203 5.93 -22.74 -10.02
CA ASP A 203 5.28 -22.58 -8.72
C ASP A 203 4.98 -23.95 -8.08
N LYS A 204 4.43 -24.88 -8.87
CA LYS A 204 4.18 -26.26 -8.45
C LYS A 204 5.48 -26.99 -8.08
N ASN A 205 6.51 -26.91 -8.92
CA ASN A 205 7.79 -27.58 -8.65
C ASN A 205 8.44 -27.04 -7.36
N LEU A 206 8.36 -25.73 -7.12
CA LEU A 206 8.85 -25.11 -5.90
C LEU A 206 8.09 -25.64 -4.67
N TYR A 207 6.76 -25.72 -4.76
CA TYR A 207 5.93 -26.30 -3.72
C TYR A 207 6.27 -27.77 -3.45
N GLU A 208 6.37 -28.61 -4.48
CA GLU A 208 6.69 -30.05 -4.34
C GLU A 208 8.08 -30.29 -3.78
N ALA A 209 9.08 -29.50 -4.19
CA ALA A 209 10.43 -29.57 -3.63
C ALA A 209 10.48 -29.22 -2.13
N GLY A 210 9.66 -28.25 -1.69
CA GLY A 210 9.52 -27.90 -0.27
C GLY A 210 8.70 -28.92 0.52
N ALA A 211 7.66 -29.50 -0.07
CA ALA A 211 6.76 -30.46 0.57
C ALA A 211 7.48 -31.74 1.02
N GLY A 212 8.53 -32.16 0.31
CA GLY A 212 9.39 -33.29 0.71
C GLY A 212 10.22 -33.05 1.99
N THR A 213 10.22 -31.82 2.53
CA THR A 213 10.93 -31.45 3.76
C THR A 213 9.98 -31.07 4.91
N TYR A 214 8.70 -31.46 4.82
CA TYR A 214 7.66 -31.14 5.80
C TYR A 214 8.14 -31.37 7.24
N ASN A 215 8.27 -30.27 7.98
CA ASN A 215 8.60 -30.26 9.39
C ASN A 215 7.43 -29.60 10.13
N PRO A 216 6.72 -30.26 11.05
CA PRO A 216 5.61 -29.66 11.79
C PRO A 216 6.01 -28.45 12.68
N LYS A 217 7.30 -28.08 12.73
CA LYS A 217 7.84 -26.87 13.39
C LYS A 217 8.28 -25.77 12.42
N VAL A 218 8.28 -26.01 11.10
CA VAL A 218 8.59 -25.03 10.06
C VAL A 218 7.37 -24.95 9.15
N PRO A 219 6.72 -23.78 9.01
CA PRO A 219 5.53 -23.64 8.20
C PRO A 219 5.81 -23.97 6.73
N ASP A 220 4.72 -24.26 6.02
CA ASP A 220 4.59 -24.94 4.74
C ASP A 220 5.58 -24.58 3.61
N ALA A 221 5.65 -25.38 2.54
CA ALA A 221 6.52 -25.09 1.40
C ALA A 221 6.30 -23.66 0.84
N PRO A 222 7.34 -22.96 0.32
CA PRO A 222 7.19 -21.62 -0.23
C PRO A 222 6.07 -21.56 -1.28
N SER A 223 5.05 -20.76 -1.00
CA SER A 223 3.77 -20.75 -1.72
C SER A 223 3.63 -19.64 -2.78
N THR A 224 4.65 -18.79 -2.91
CA THR A 224 4.82 -17.80 -3.99
C THR A 224 6.31 -17.72 -4.35
N MET A 225 6.66 -17.83 -5.64
CA MET A 225 8.04 -17.73 -6.11
C MET A 225 8.71 -16.39 -5.77
N SER A 226 9.98 -16.45 -5.33
CA SER A 226 10.81 -15.25 -5.24
C SER A 226 11.21 -14.76 -6.62
N THR A 227 11.46 -13.46 -6.76
CA THR A 227 11.91 -12.87 -8.03
C THR A 227 13.24 -13.48 -8.49
N ALA A 228 14.18 -13.69 -7.57
CA ALA A 228 15.47 -14.32 -7.89
C ALA A 228 15.28 -15.75 -8.44
N TYR A 229 14.41 -16.55 -7.82
CA TYR A 229 14.08 -17.88 -8.32
C TYR A 229 13.46 -17.79 -9.71
N TRP A 230 12.41 -16.97 -9.89
CA TRP A 230 11.75 -16.79 -11.18
C TRP A 230 12.74 -16.40 -12.30
N GLN A 231 13.60 -15.41 -12.04
CA GLN A 231 14.57 -14.94 -13.02
C GLN A 231 15.58 -16.03 -13.42
N SER A 232 15.97 -16.91 -12.49
CA SER A 232 16.82 -18.06 -12.81
C SER A 232 16.18 -19.06 -13.78
N GLN A 233 14.84 -19.09 -13.85
CA GLN A 233 14.09 -20.00 -14.73
C GLN A 233 13.86 -19.42 -16.14
N LEU A 234 13.98 -18.09 -16.30
CA LEU A 234 13.67 -17.39 -17.55
C LEU A 234 14.46 -17.86 -18.79
N PRO A 235 15.74 -18.25 -18.71
CA PRO A 235 16.45 -18.80 -19.88
C PRO A 235 15.76 -20.02 -20.49
N THR A 236 15.05 -20.82 -19.69
CA THR A 236 14.26 -21.96 -20.18
C THR A 236 13.00 -21.48 -20.88
N LEU A 237 12.28 -20.50 -20.31
CA LEU A 237 11.10 -19.90 -20.95
C LEU A 237 11.47 -19.26 -22.30
N TRP A 238 12.57 -18.52 -22.36
CA TRP A 238 12.97 -17.77 -23.56
C TRP A 238 13.28 -18.66 -24.77
N LYS A 239 13.65 -19.93 -24.55
CA LYS A 239 13.80 -20.92 -25.63
C LYS A 239 12.47 -21.33 -26.27
N THR A 240 11.34 -21.08 -25.59
CA THR A 240 10.00 -21.51 -26.02
C THR A 240 9.20 -20.39 -26.67
N ILE A 241 9.53 -19.14 -26.37
CA ILE A 241 8.84 -17.97 -26.92
C ILE A 241 9.42 -17.59 -28.28
N SER A 242 8.65 -16.83 -29.05
CA SER A 242 9.06 -16.41 -30.39
C SER A 242 9.00 -14.89 -30.48
N ASN A 243 9.86 -14.26 -31.27
CA ASN A 243 9.78 -12.81 -31.44
C ASN A 243 8.66 -12.37 -32.40
N ARG A 244 7.52 -13.08 -32.40
CA ARG A 244 6.38 -12.82 -33.28
C ARG A 244 5.62 -11.60 -32.77
N GLY A 245 5.81 -10.45 -33.41
CA GLY A 245 5.14 -9.21 -33.06
C GLY A 245 5.82 -7.98 -33.66
N PRO A 246 5.34 -6.77 -33.34
CA PRO A 246 5.91 -5.52 -33.86
C PRO A 246 7.35 -5.29 -33.41
N GLY A 247 8.27 -4.93 -34.32
CA GLY A 247 9.66 -4.61 -33.98
C GLY A 247 10.46 -5.78 -33.40
N ASN A 248 11.72 -5.52 -33.02
CA ASN A 248 12.58 -6.51 -32.36
C ASN A 248 12.49 -6.36 -30.83
N PHE A 249 11.64 -7.17 -30.19
CA PHE A 249 11.55 -7.19 -28.73
C PHE A 249 12.65 -8.06 -28.14
N GLU A 250 13.31 -7.53 -27.11
CA GLU A 250 14.30 -8.25 -26.32
C GLU A 250 13.68 -8.58 -24.96
N PRO A 251 13.41 -9.88 -24.68
CA PRO A 251 12.94 -10.31 -23.36
C PRO A 251 13.91 -9.91 -22.26
N SER A 252 13.36 -9.56 -21.09
CA SER A 252 14.18 -9.20 -19.93
C SER A 252 13.68 -9.85 -18.64
N PRO A 253 14.48 -9.82 -17.55
CA PRO A 253 14.07 -10.34 -16.25
C PRO A 253 12.76 -9.75 -15.69
N TRP A 254 12.37 -8.56 -16.15
CA TRP A 254 11.20 -7.80 -15.68
C TRP A 254 10.07 -7.76 -16.72
N LEU A 255 10.38 -8.08 -17.97
CA LEU A 255 9.45 -8.14 -19.09
C LEU A 255 9.77 -9.39 -19.93
N PRO A 256 9.39 -10.59 -19.45
CA PRO A 256 9.85 -11.85 -20.05
C PRO A 256 9.17 -12.18 -21.39
N ILE A 257 8.01 -11.58 -21.66
CA ILE A 257 7.30 -11.64 -22.94
C ILE A 257 6.71 -10.26 -23.27
N ARG A 258 6.30 -10.07 -24.52
CA ARG A 258 5.54 -8.90 -24.96
C ARG A 258 4.20 -8.83 -24.23
N TRP A 259 3.76 -7.62 -23.93
CA TRP A 259 2.37 -7.43 -23.50
C TRP A 259 1.42 -7.53 -24.70
N GLY A 260 0.22 -8.04 -24.47
CA GLY A 260 -0.89 -7.86 -25.40
C GLY A 260 -1.41 -6.43 -25.35
N GLN A 261 -2.02 -5.97 -26.45
CA GLN A 261 -2.71 -4.67 -26.51
C GLN A 261 -3.80 -4.53 -25.45
N HIS A 262 -4.44 -5.65 -25.05
CA HIS A 262 -5.40 -5.65 -23.95
C HIS A 262 -4.75 -5.25 -22.63
N GLN A 263 -3.56 -5.78 -22.30
CA GLN A 263 -2.83 -5.42 -21.05
C GLN A 263 -2.42 -3.94 -21.05
N VAL A 264 -2.01 -3.40 -22.21
CA VAL A 264 -1.71 -1.96 -22.34
C VAL A 264 -2.97 -1.11 -22.13
N LYS A 265 -4.10 -1.49 -22.73
CA LYS A 265 -5.38 -0.80 -22.54
C LYS A 265 -5.85 -0.86 -21.08
N GLU A 266 -5.64 -2.00 -20.42
CA GLU A 266 -5.95 -2.17 -19.01
C GLU A 266 -5.09 -1.27 -18.11
N PHE A 267 -3.79 -1.20 -18.38
CA PHE A 267 -2.89 -0.25 -17.72
C PHE A 267 -3.35 1.20 -17.91
N ASP A 268 -3.71 1.58 -19.13
CA ASP A 268 -4.20 2.93 -19.44
C ASP A 268 -5.56 3.23 -18.77
N ALA A 269 -6.38 2.19 -18.55
CA ALA A 269 -7.67 2.28 -17.88
C ALA A 269 -7.58 2.25 -16.34
N ALA A 270 -6.41 1.93 -15.77
CA ALA A 270 -6.20 1.97 -14.32
C ALA A 270 -6.23 3.43 -13.83
N PRO A 271 -6.96 3.73 -12.74
CA PRO A 271 -7.07 5.09 -12.25
C PRO A 271 -5.73 5.53 -11.65
N VAL A 272 -5.27 6.72 -12.05
CA VAL A 272 -4.12 7.38 -11.41
C VAL A 272 -4.64 8.18 -10.24
N LEU A 273 -4.36 7.72 -9.02
CA LEU A 273 -4.88 8.30 -7.78
C LEU A 273 -4.01 9.45 -7.25
N GLY A 274 -2.74 9.49 -7.65
CA GLY A 274 -1.78 10.49 -7.21
C GLY A 274 -0.39 10.19 -7.73
N TYR A 275 0.54 11.10 -7.46
CA TYR A 275 1.96 10.97 -7.74
C TYR A 275 2.71 10.96 -6.43
N LEU A 276 3.41 9.86 -6.16
CA LEU A 276 4.26 9.72 -4.99
C LEU A 276 5.68 10.19 -5.32
N HIS A 277 6.12 11.24 -4.65
CA HIS A 277 7.46 11.81 -4.84
C HIS A 277 8.52 11.03 -4.05
N ARG A 278 9.80 11.28 -4.33
CA ARG A 278 10.90 10.58 -3.66
C ARG A 278 10.89 10.87 -2.14
N PRO A 279 11.15 9.87 -1.29
CA PRO A 279 11.29 10.08 0.14
C PRO A 279 12.61 10.80 0.44
N ILE A 280 12.57 11.84 1.27
CA ILE A 280 13.75 12.58 1.73
C ILE A 280 13.96 12.29 3.21
N LYS A 281 15.13 11.73 3.54
CA LYS A 281 15.48 11.30 4.89
C LYS A 281 16.21 12.39 5.66
N ALA A 282 15.69 12.76 6.82
CA ALA A 282 16.32 13.63 7.79
C ALA A 282 16.99 12.79 8.90
N LEU A 283 18.31 12.87 8.99
CA LEU A 283 19.07 12.22 10.05
C LEU A 283 18.85 12.96 11.38
N MET A 284 18.45 12.21 12.41
CA MET A 284 18.17 12.73 13.76
C MET A 284 19.28 12.40 14.77
N GLN A 285 20.38 11.83 14.28
CA GLN A 285 21.53 11.39 15.04
C GLN A 285 22.81 11.95 14.40
N ASP A 286 23.85 12.15 15.19
CA ASP A 286 25.19 12.47 14.70
C ASP A 286 25.92 11.22 14.17
N GLU A 287 27.15 11.41 13.69
CA GLU A 287 28.01 10.35 13.14
C GLU A 287 28.32 9.23 14.15
N ASN A 288 28.20 9.49 15.45
CA ASN A 288 28.41 8.51 16.51
C ASN A 288 27.11 7.82 16.95
N GLY A 289 25.99 8.04 16.24
CA GLY A 289 24.67 7.51 16.60
C GLY A 289 24.04 8.19 17.81
N LYS A 290 24.58 9.33 18.27
CA LYS A 290 23.99 10.08 19.37
C LYS A 290 22.91 10.99 18.83
N ARG A 291 21.73 10.94 19.46
CA ARG A 291 20.59 11.78 19.08
C ARG A 291 20.95 13.27 19.15
N LEU A 292 20.64 13.99 18.07
CA LEU A 292 20.85 15.43 17.96
C LEU A 292 20.04 16.21 19.01
N LYS A 293 20.49 17.41 19.38
CA LYS A 293 19.69 18.32 20.22
C LYS A 293 18.43 18.80 19.47
N PRO A 294 17.33 19.18 20.15
CA PRO A 294 16.07 19.54 19.50
C PRO A 294 16.18 20.58 18.37
N ALA A 295 16.97 21.64 18.56
CA ALA A 295 17.18 22.66 17.54
C ALA A 295 17.90 22.12 16.28
N LEU A 296 18.80 21.14 16.45
CA LEU A 296 19.49 20.49 15.33
C LEU A 296 18.58 19.48 14.62
N GLN A 297 17.71 18.77 15.36
CA GLN A 297 16.67 17.92 14.77
C GLN A 297 15.71 18.75 13.90
N ALA A 298 15.26 19.91 14.40
CA ALA A 298 14.39 20.82 13.65
C ALA A 298 15.08 21.31 12.37
N LYS A 299 16.36 21.72 12.43
CA LYS A 299 17.13 22.11 11.25
C LYS A 299 17.30 20.98 10.23
N ALA A 300 17.59 19.76 10.69
CA ALA A 300 17.71 18.60 9.81
C ALA A 300 16.38 18.32 9.08
N LEU A 301 15.26 18.41 9.80
CA LEU A 301 13.93 18.20 9.22
C LEU A 301 13.52 19.34 8.27
N GLN A 302 13.89 20.60 8.56
CA GLN A 302 13.70 21.73 7.65
C GLN A 302 14.47 21.52 6.34
N ALA A 303 15.73 21.09 6.41
CA ALA A 303 16.52 20.80 5.22
C ALA A 303 15.88 19.68 4.37
N ALA A 304 15.40 18.62 5.02
CA ALA A 304 14.67 17.55 4.32
C ALA A 304 13.33 18.04 3.75
N TRP A 305 12.63 18.93 4.44
CA TRP A 305 11.39 19.53 3.96
C TRP A 305 11.63 20.36 2.70
N VAL A 306 12.64 21.23 2.69
CA VAL A 306 13.03 22.02 1.50
C VAL A 306 13.40 21.11 0.33
N GLN A 307 14.23 20.10 0.56
CA GLN A 307 14.56 19.12 -0.49
C GLN A 307 13.32 18.36 -1.00
N ALA A 308 12.34 18.08 -0.13
CA ALA A 308 11.10 17.45 -0.54
C ALA A 308 10.23 18.39 -1.40
N LEU A 309 10.25 19.70 -1.14
CA LEU A 309 9.62 20.71 -2.00
C LEU A 309 10.26 20.76 -3.38
N ASP A 310 11.59 20.61 -3.49
CA ASP A 310 12.31 20.58 -4.77
C ASP A 310 11.90 19.40 -5.66
N THR A 311 11.23 18.38 -5.11
CA THR A 311 10.69 17.26 -5.89
C THR A 311 9.36 17.61 -6.58
N LEU A 312 8.70 18.70 -6.21
CA LEU A 312 7.42 19.12 -6.75
C LEU A 312 7.61 19.96 -8.02
N PRO A 313 6.60 20.02 -8.90
CA PRO A 313 6.58 21.02 -9.97
C PRO A 313 6.67 22.44 -9.40
N GLU A 314 7.31 23.34 -10.14
CA GLU A 314 7.52 24.73 -9.73
C GLU A 314 6.22 25.39 -9.24
N GLY A 315 6.31 26.09 -8.10
CA GLY A 315 5.20 26.80 -7.47
C GLY A 315 4.22 25.94 -6.67
N GLN A 316 4.32 24.60 -6.71
CA GLN A 316 3.48 23.74 -5.87
C GLN A 316 4.03 23.61 -4.45
N LYS A 317 3.13 23.66 -3.47
CA LYS A 317 3.44 23.52 -2.04
C LYS A 317 2.41 22.61 -1.37
N PRO A 318 2.78 21.88 -0.30
CA PRO A 318 1.83 21.10 0.47
C PRO A 318 0.86 22.04 1.20
N VAL A 319 -0.41 21.66 1.23
CA VAL A 319 -1.48 22.37 1.96
C VAL A 319 -1.88 21.63 3.25
N ARG A 320 -1.31 20.44 3.46
CA ARG A 320 -1.55 19.58 4.63
C ARG A 320 -0.41 18.60 4.85
N VAL A 321 -0.29 18.10 6.07
CA VAL A 321 0.70 17.10 6.50
C VAL A 321 0.06 15.99 7.32
N PHE A 322 0.36 14.74 6.96
CA PHE A 322 -0.03 13.54 7.70
C PHE A 322 1.18 13.00 8.47
N TYR A 323 0.99 12.63 9.73
CA TYR A 323 2.03 12.09 10.60
C TYR A 323 1.43 11.24 11.74
N ASP A 324 2.22 10.38 12.37
CA ASP A 324 1.81 9.54 13.50
C ASP A 324 2.61 9.87 14.78
N SER A 325 1.93 10.33 15.83
CA SER A 325 2.54 10.60 17.13
C SER A 325 2.56 9.41 18.09
N THR A 326 1.85 8.31 17.80
CA THR A 326 1.45 7.29 18.79
C THR A 326 2.63 6.66 19.53
N ASN A 327 3.72 6.35 18.81
CA ASN A 327 4.94 5.78 19.38
C ASN A 327 6.15 6.71 19.25
N ASN A 328 5.93 7.97 18.84
CA ASN A 328 7.03 8.90 18.60
C ASN A 328 6.67 10.38 18.90
N PRO A 329 6.33 10.73 20.15
CA PRO A 329 6.03 12.12 20.52
C PRO A 329 7.23 13.06 20.29
N LYS A 330 8.46 12.54 20.27
CA LYS A 330 9.65 13.33 19.97
C LYS A 330 9.72 13.74 18.49
N ALA A 331 9.20 12.91 17.57
CA ALA A 331 9.09 13.26 16.17
C ALA A 331 8.05 14.36 15.94
N GLU A 332 6.90 14.30 16.62
CA GLU A 332 5.90 15.37 16.60
C GLU A 332 6.51 16.70 17.04
N ILE A 333 7.28 16.72 18.14
CA ILE A 333 7.95 17.95 18.61
C ILE A 333 8.95 18.47 17.56
N ALA A 334 9.75 17.58 16.95
CA ALA A 334 10.71 17.98 15.92
C ALA A 334 10.00 18.55 14.68
N LEU A 335 8.91 17.92 14.24
CA LEU A 335 8.07 18.38 13.13
C LEU A 335 7.42 19.72 13.43
N ASN A 336 6.83 19.87 14.61
CA ASN A 336 6.20 21.12 15.04
C ASN A 336 7.20 22.28 15.02
N ASN A 337 8.38 22.09 15.61
CA ASN A 337 9.41 23.12 15.62
C ASN A 337 9.92 23.45 14.20
N ALA A 338 10.11 22.42 13.37
CA ALA A 338 10.56 22.60 12.00
C ALA A 338 9.57 23.43 11.17
N LEU A 339 8.30 23.07 11.21
CA LEU A 339 7.24 23.75 10.45
C LEU A 339 6.93 25.14 10.99
N HIS A 340 6.91 25.31 12.32
CA HIS A 340 6.72 26.62 12.94
C HIS A 340 7.78 27.63 12.50
N ASP A 341 9.05 27.22 12.46
CA ASP A 341 10.14 28.06 11.99
C ASP A 341 10.08 28.35 10.47
N LEU A 342 9.50 27.45 9.68
CA LEU A 342 9.23 27.65 8.25
C LEU A 342 8.01 28.54 7.99
N ASN A 343 7.16 28.75 9.00
CA ASN A 343 5.92 29.53 8.93
C ASN A 343 6.06 30.97 9.47
N LYS A 344 7.26 31.55 9.44
CA LYS A 344 7.50 32.91 9.99
C LYS A 344 6.81 34.03 9.20
N ASP A 345 6.50 33.79 7.94
CA ASP A 345 5.77 34.70 7.06
C ASP A 345 4.25 34.46 7.07
N GLY A 346 3.77 33.45 7.81
CA GLY A 346 2.35 33.08 7.89
C GLY A 346 1.84 32.29 6.69
N HIS A 347 2.71 31.81 5.79
CA HIS A 347 2.33 31.06 4.60
C HIS A 347 2.72 29.57 4.63
N GLY A 348 3.29 29.11 5.75
CA GLY A 348 3.65 27.71 6.01
C GLY A 348 2.51 26.91 6.66
N LEU A 349 2.76 25.61 6.87
CA LEU A 349 1.82 24.71 7.55
C LEU A 349 1.95 24.82 9.07
N GLU A 350 0.82 24.73 9.76
CA GLU A 350 0.70 24.73 11.21
C GLU A 350 0.08 23.41 11.67
N LEU A 351 0.81 22.61 12.46
CA LEU A 351 0.32 21.31 12.93
C LEU A 351 -0.90 21.44 13.84
N GLY A 352 -1.01 22.57 14.56
CA GLY A 352 -2.17 22.86 15.41
C GLY A 352 -3.45 23.18 14.63
N ASN A 353 -3.36 23.49 13.34
CA ASN A 353 -4.53 23.73 12.50
C ASN A 353 -5.14 22.40 12.06
N VAL A 354 -6.42 22.18 12.38
CA VAL A 354 -7.14 20.92 12.11
C VAL A 354 -7.27 20.56 10.63
N GLU A 355 -7.16 21.57 9.74
CA GLU A 355 -7.22 21.43 8.28
C GLU A 355 -5.83 21.26 7.63
N GLU A 356 -4.75 21.43 8.40
CA GLU A 356 -3.37 21.35 7.90
C GLU A 356 -2.61 20.19 8.55
N GLY A 357 -2.77 19.96 9.86
CA GLY A 357 -2.13 18.90 10.64
C GLY A 357 -3.03 17.68 10.89
N TYR A 358 -2.65 16.54 10.33
CA TYR A 358 -3.36 15.28 10.48
C TYR A 358 -2.52 14.25 11.24
N ASP A 359 -2.58 14.33 12.58
CA ASP A 359 -2.04 13.28 13.46
C ASP A 359 -2.91 12.02 13.39
N ILE A 360 -2.51 11.06 12.55
CA ILE A 360 -3.23 9.80 12.39
C ILE A 360 -3.15 8.93 13.64
N GLY A 361 -2.08 9.10 14.43
CA GLY A 361 -1.92 8.38 15.69
C GLY A 361 -3.01 8.73 16.70
N ARG A 362 -3.30 10.02 16.85
CA ARG A 362 -4.43 10.49 17.68
C ARG A 362 -5.79 10.20 17.08
N ARG A 363 -5.92 10.17 15.74
CA ARG A 363 -7.21 10.02 15.05
C ARG A 363 -7.63 8.55 14.87
N LEU A 364 -6.70 7.65 14.59
CA LEU A 364 -6.93 6.23 14.28
C LEU A 364 -6.32 5.28 15.30
N GLY A 365 -5.26 5.69 16.01
CA GLY A 365 -4.46 4.84 16.88
C GLY A 365 -3.26 4.22 16.16
N ASN A 366 -2.52 3.39 16.90
CA ASN A 366 -1.32 2.72 16.40
C ASN A 366 -1.65 1.69 15.32
N THR A 367 -1.28 1.93 14.07
CA THR A 367 -1.43 0.96 12.96
C THR A 367 -0.16 0.15 12.70
N GLY A 368 0.80 0.17 13.63
CA GLY A 368 2.01 -0.65 13.57
C GLY A 368 2.85 -0.36 12.33
N VAL A 369 3.36 -1.41 11.68
CA VAL A 369 4.24 -1.28 10.50
C VAL A 369 3.52 -0.63 9.31
N SER A 370 2.18 -0.70 9.26
CA SER A 370 1.37 -0.06 8.22
C SER A 370 1.34 1.47 8.30
N GLY A 371 1.80 2.09 9.40
CA GLY A 371 1.66 3.53 9.68
C GLY A 371 1.95 4.44 8.48
N ALA A 372 3.17 4.39 7.93
CA ALA A 372 3.55 5.24 6.79
C ALA A 372 2.68 4.99 5.55
N LEU A 373 2.24 3.75 5.30
CA LEU A 373 1.37 3.45 4.16
C LEU A 373 -0.06 3.95 4.40
N VAL A 374 -0.55 3.91 5.64
CA VAL A 374 -1.84 4.52 6.02
C VAL A 374 -1.77 6.02 5.78
N GLU A 375 -0.70 6.70 6.21
CA GLU A 375 -0.49 8.13 5.96
C GLU A 375 -0.46 8.44 4.46
N ILE A 376 0.31 7.71 3.66
CA ILE A 376 0.39 7.89 2.19
C ILE A 376 -0.97 7.69 1.53
N ASN A 377 -1.73 6.67 1.94
CA ASN A 377 -3.05 6.39 1.38
C ASN A 377 -4.06 7.49 1.73
N LEU A 378 -4.08 7.95 2.97
CA LEU A 378 -4.94 9.06 3.40
C LEU A 378 -4.55 10.37 2.70
N ALA A 379 -3.25 10.65 2.58
CA ALA A 379 -2.72 11.78 1.83
C ALA A 379 -3.11 11.72 0.34
N THR A 380 -3.11 10.53 -0.25
CA THR A 380 -3.55 10.32 -1.64
C THR A 380 -5.04 10.61 -1.78
N ILE A 381 -5.88 10.10 -0.88
CA ILE A 381 -7.32 10.33 -0.89
C ILE A 381 -7.63 11.83 -0.72
N ALA A 382 -7.04 12.48 0.28
CA ALA A 382 -7.24 13.91 0.55
C ALA A 382 -6.78 14.77 -0.64
N SER A 383 -5.59 14.48 -1.19
CA SER A 383 -5.10 15.20 -2.38
C SER A 383 -6.03 15.01 -3.57
N TYR A 384 -6.53 13.79 -3.82
CA TYR A 384 -7.41 13.51 -4.93
C TYR A 384 -8.75 14.25 -4.81
N LYS A 385 -9.38 14.18 -3.62
CA LYS A 385 -10.72 14.71 -3.37
C LYS A 385 -10.72 16.23 -3.17
N ASP A 386 -9.81 16.73 -2.34
CA ASP A 386 -9.82 18.13 -1.91
C ASP A 386 -8.81 18.99 -2.69
N GLY A 387 -8.00 18.37 -3.55
CA GLY A 387 -6.92 19.05 -4.27
C GLY A 387 -5.72 19.39 -3.36
N GLY A 388 -4.71 20.00 -3.95
CA GLY A 388 -3.47 20.38 -3.25
C GLY A 388 -2.54 19.20 -2.94
N VAL A 389 -1.24 19.50 -2.78
CA VAL A 389 -0.24 18.52 -2.39
C VAL A 389 -0.38 18.19 -0.90
N SER A 390 -0.18 16.94 -0.53
CA SER A 390 -0.09 16.51 0.86
C SER A 390 1.35 16.08 1.17
N ALA A 391 1.87 16.51 2.31
CA ALA A 391 3.10 15.98 2.88
C ALA A 391 2.80 14.81 3.80
N VAL A 392 3.74 13.88 3.91
CA VAL A 392 3.70 12.76 4.83
C VAL A 392 5.03 12.70 5.59
N VAL A 393 4.98 12.51 6.91
CA VAL A 393 6.17 12.42 7.76
C VAL A 393 6.12 11.18 8.66
N TYR A 394 7.00 10.22 8.38
CA TYR A 394 7.10 8.96 9.13
C TYR A 394 8.51 8.70 9.64
N ALA A 395 8.61 7.90 10.71
CA ALA A 395 9.88 7.55 11.34
C ALA A 395 10.51 6.26 10.78
N GLY A 396 11.83 6.17 10.91
CA GLY A 396 12.61 4.96 10.67
C GLY A 396 12.97 4.21 11.95
N THR A 397 13.33 2.93 11.81
CA THR A 397 13.91 2.14 12.91
C THR A 397 15.25 2.68 13.39
N ASP A 398 15.97 3.42 12.55
CA ASP A 398 17.21 4.14 12.87
C ASP A 398 16.96 5.50 13.55
N GLY A 399 15.71 5.81 13.91
CA GLY A 399 15.33 7.06 14.58
C GLY A 399 15.36 8.30 13.67
N SER A 400 15.64 8.15 12.37
CA SER A 400 15.46 9.21 11.37
C SER A 400 13.98 9.53 11.15
N LEU A 401 13.71 10.67 10.51
CA LEU A 401 12.39 10.98 9.96
C LEU A 401 12.49 11.09 8.44
N THR A 402 11.43 10.73 7.73
CA THR A 402 11.33 10.91 6.28
C THR A 402 10.19 11.84 5.95
N VAL A 403 10.44 12.80 5.07
CA VAL A 403 9.42 13.65 4.45
C VAL A 403 9.16 13.13 3.05
N GLN A 404 7.89 12.95 2.69
CA GLN A 404 7.50 12.53 1.34
C GLN A 404 6.27 13.28 0.87
N MET A 405 6.25 13.67 -0.41
CA MET A 405 5.14 14.42 -0.98
C MET A 405 4.21 13.51 -1.82
N VAL A 406 2.91 13.77 -1.72
CA VAL A 406 1.86 13.15 -2.53
C VAL A 406 1.14 14.26 -3.29
N ARG A 407 1.26 14.26 -4.61
CA ARG A 407 0.60 15.25 -5.48
C ARG A 407 -0.64 14.65 -6.14
N PRO A 408 -1.75 15.38 -6.26
CA PRO A 408 -2.91 14.88 -6.94
C PRO A 408 -2.71 14.79 -8.47
N PRO A 409 -3.50 13.94 -9.15
CA PRO A 409 -3.66 14.04 -10.60
C PRO A 409 -4.25 15.39 -11.00
N ASP A 410 -3.92 15.84 -12.21
CA ASP A 410 -4.59 17.00 -12.80
C ASP A 410 -6.05 16.68 -13.18
N GLU A 411 -6.83 17.71 -13.47
CA GLU A 411 -8.26 17.56 -13.80
C GLU A 411 -8.50 16.74 -15.07
N ALA A 412 -7.59 16.82 -16.06
CA ALA A 412 -7.67 15.99 -17.27
C ALA A 412 -7.50 14.50 -16.94
N ARG A 413 -6.59 14.16 -16.02
CA ARG A 413 -6.38 12.80 -15.55
C ARG A 413 -7.54 12.32 -14.68
N LYS A 414 -8.10 13.16 -13.81
CA LYS A 414 -9.32 12.83 -13.05
C LYS A 414 -10.50 12.55 -13.98
N ALA A 415 -10.69 13.35 -15.03
CA ALA A 415 -11.73 13.12 -16.04
C ALA A 415 -11.55 11.75 -16.74
N LYS A 416 -10.32 11.36 -17.06
CA LYS A 416 -10.02 10.01 -17.59
C LYS A 416 -10.34 8.90 -16.58
N ASN A 417 -10.03 9.09 -15.30
CA ASN A 417 -10.42 8.15 -14.26
C ASN A 417 -11.95 8.00 -14.20
N THR A 418 -12.69 9.11 -14.29
CA THR A 418 -14.15 9.10 -14.30
C THR A 418 -14.72 8.33 -15.48
N GLN A 419 -14.16 8.52 -16.68
CA GLN A 419 -14.56 7.77 -17.87
C GLN A 419 -14.36 6.26 -17.72
N ASN A 420 -13.25 5.84 -17.11
CA ASN A 420 -12.87 4.43 -17.03
C ASN A 420 -13.43 3.71 -15.80
N ARG A 421 -13.62 4.42 -14.68
CA ARG A 421 -13.85 3.85 -13.33
C ARG A 421 -14.91 4.58 -12.52
N GLY A 422 -15.67 5.51 -13.11
CA GLY A 422 -16.74 6.24 -12.44
C GLY A 422 -16.26 7.41 -11.57
N ALA A 423 -17.22 8.14 -10.99
CA ALA A 423 -16.97 9.43 -10.34
C ALA A 423 -15.97 9.37 -9.17
N ASP A 424 -16.06 8.32 -8.33
CA ASP A 424 -15.12 8.08 -7.25
C ASP A 424 -14.32 6.79 -7.51
N PRO A 425 -13.05 6.88 -7.97
CA PRO A 425 -12.24 5.70 -8.25
C PRO A 425 -11.90 4.88 -6.99
N PHE A 426 -12.09 5.42 -5.78
CA PHE A 426 -11.90 4.69 -4.53
C PHE A 426 -13.08 3.77 -4.18
N THR A 427 -14.24 3.96 -4.82
CA THR A 427 -15.42 3.11 -4.64
C THR A 427 -15.61 2.10 -5.76
N PHE A 428 -14.81 2.21 -6.83
CA PHE A 428 -14.90 1.34 -7.99
C PHE A 428 -14.68 -0.13 -7.59
N GLY A 429 -15.67 -0.97 -7.87
CA GLY A 429 -15.60 -2.39 -7.54
C GLY A 429 -15.82 -2.74 -6.07
N SER A 430 -16.12 -1.75 -5.22
CA SER A 430 -16.63 -1.99 -3.88
C SER A 430 -17.92 -2.84 -3.95
N PRO A 431 -18.12 -3.84 -3.08
CA PRO A 431 -19.35 -4.63 -3.03
C PRO A 431 -20.62 -3.78 -2.87
N THR A 432 -20.52 -2.56 -2.34
CA THR A 432 -21.65 -1.65 -2.14
C THR A 432 -21.94 -0.73 -3.33
N GLY A 433 -21.19 -0.82 -4.43
CA GLY A 433 -21.46 -0.03 -5.65
C GLY A 433 -21.38 1.49 -5.47
N GLY A 434 -20.71 1.98 -4.42
CA GLY A 434 -20.63 3.40 -4.09
C GLY A 434 -21.83 3.96 -3.30
N ALA A 435 -22.77 3.12 -2.87
CA ALA A 435 -23.79 3.56 -1.91
C ALA A 435 -23.15 3.82 -0.53
N PRO A 436 -23.50 4.92 0.17
CA PRO A 436 -23.11 5.14 1.55
C PRO A 436 -23.56 3.95 2.40
N ALA A 437 -22.72 3.50 3.34
CA ALA A 437 -23.17 2.59 4.38
C ALA A 437 -24.22 3.33 5.23
N GLU A 438 -25.46 2.81 5.25
CA GLU A 438 -26.53 3.28 6.14
C GLU A 438 -26.19 3.08 7.63
#